data_AF-A0A6V7QMF0-F1
#
_entry.id   AF-A0A6V7QMF0-F1
#
_cell.length_a   1.000
_cell.length_b   1.000
_cell.length_c   1.000
_cell.angle_alpha   90.00
_cell.angle_beta   90.00
_cell.angle_gamma   90.00
#
_symmetry.space_group_name_H-M   'P 1'
#
loop_
_entity.id
_entity.type
_entity.pdbx_description
1 polymer ?
#
loop_
_entity_poly.entity_id
_entity_poly.type
_entity_poly.pdbx_seq_one_letter_code
_entity_poly.pdbx_strand_id
1 'polypeptide(L)'
;MGCLLSTPGDSGGACRMRNPGSIGEVAVFVPGFRIPKGVDFAQSLGDSVPKSLAERIAALRARVVVMVAQETPLSAKPRRRTATRHGGSTLANLLRALEDYLPVLLGLVKDGGRLRDKVRFAWANQEDDAEETVMANAWYEVLSVLHLMSMLCLSQANSMLLPRTAGDSYHQPRVSGESKRTSVDVFLKAAGYLDCAIQHVLPQIPPQSSRRDLPVDLTEGVLRALSLQALGQGVDIQLGMAIDSPKATLAVKRRLACEMAKYWHQAQDYIAQLPLPEGWGKSISSLLDGNLSKQRPLRTISMD
;
A
#
# COMPACT_ATOMS: atom_id res chain seq x y z
N MET A 1 -1.74 7.51 15.42
CA MET A 1 -1.34 8.45 14.35
C MET A 1 0.01 8.02 13.79
N GLY A 2 0.03 6.88 13.07
CA GLY A 2 1.26 6.22 12.61
C GLY A 2 1.64 6.65 11.20
N CYS A 3 2.06 7.90 11.02
CA CYS A 3 2.74 8.29 9.79
C CYS A 3 4.19 7.79 9.88
N LEU A 4 4.59 6.83 9.04
CA LEU A 4 5.99 6.45 8.92
C LEU A 4 6.77 7.65 8.35
N LEU A 5 7.39 8.43 9.26
CA LEU A 5 8.33 9.54 9.03
C LEU A 5 7.96 10.49 7.87
N SER A 6 7.08 11.46 8.14
CA SER A 6 7.13 12.78 7.50
C SER A 6 7.79 13.75 8.48
N THR A 7 8.70 14.58 7.99
CA THR A 7 9.71 15.40 8.69
C THR A 7 9.19 16.32 9.82
N PRO A 8 10.09 16.80 10.72
CA PRO A 8 9.71 17.63 11.87
C PRO A 8 9.22 19.01 11.41
N GLY A 9 8.17 19.50 12.06
CA GLY A 9 7.65 20.83 11.82
C GLY A 9 8.68 21.90 12.18
N ASP A 10 8.84 22.87 11.30
CA ASP A 10 9.43 24.16 11.65
C ASP A 10 8.51 25.29 11.20
N SER A 11 8.21 26.14 12.18
CA SER A 11 7.32 27.26 12.10
C SER A 11 8.01 28.44 11.40
N GLY A 12 7.32 29.03 10.42
CA GLY A 12 7.52 30.43 10.01
C GLY A 12 8.76 30.75 9.17
N GLY A 13 8.54 31.22 7.93
CA GLY A 13 9.50 32.12 7.27
C GLY A 13 9.79 31.83 5.79
N ALA A 14 9.29 32.73 4.95
CA ALA A 14 9.76 33.06 3.59
C ALA A 14 9.61 32.01 2.48
N CYS A 15 8.65 32.29 1.59
CA CYS A 15 8.59 31.80 0.23
C CYS A 15 9.92 32.04 -0.52
N ARG A 16 10.82 31.05 -0.52
CA ARG A 16 11.89 30.99 -1.53
C ARG A 16 11.30 30.38 -2.79
N MET A 17 11.27 31.19 -3.86
CA MET A 17 10.96 30.73 -5.21
C MET A 17 11.73 29.45 -5.52
N ARG A 18 10.95 28.40 -5.81
CA ARG A 18 11.41 27.04 -6.07
C ARG A 18 11.96 27.00 -7.50
N ASN A 19 13.19 26.53 -7.68
CA ASN A 19 13.71 26.25 -9.02
C ASN A 19 12.84 25.17 -9.71
N PRO A 20 12.45 25.32 -10.98
CA PRO A 20 11.52 24.41 -11.66
C PRO A 20 12.07 22.99 -11.95
N GLY A 21 13.36 22.74 -11.71
CA GLY A 21 14.10 21.57 -12.23
C GLY A 21 14.38 20.46 -11.23
N SER A 22 13.72 20.41 -10.07
CA SER A 22 13.88 19.32 -9.11
C SER A 22 12.53 18.95 -8.52
N ILE A 23 12.06 17.75 -8.85
CA ILE A 23 10.99 17.09 -8.11
C ILE A 23 11.47 17.05 -6.66
N GLY A 24 10.74 17.71 -5.77
CA GLY A 24 11.00 17.65 -4.34
C GLY A 24 10.82 16.23 -3.80
N GLU A 25 11.00 16.06 -2.50
CA GLU A 25 10.75 14.79 -1.83
C GLU A 25 9.39 14.20 -2.23
N VAL A 26 9.42 13.00 -2.82
CA VAL A 26 8.21 12.24 -3.18
C VAL A 26 7.81 11.45 -1.95
N ALA A 27 6.81 11.95 -1.22
CA ALA A 27 6.20 11.22 -0.12
C ALA A 27 5.07 10.34 -0.67
N VAL A 28 5.20 9.03 -0.49
CA VAL A 28 4.15 8.07 -0.82
C VAL A 28 3.27 7.89 0.41
N PHE A 29 1.96 8.01 0.24
CA PHE A 29 1.04 7.59 1.29
C PHE A 29 1.02 6.07 1.41
N VAL A 30 1.29 5.57 2.61
CA VAL A 30 1.25 4.15 2.93
C VAL A 30 0.28 4.01 4.09
N PRO A 31 -0.94 3.48 3.85
CA PRO A 31 -1.81 3.08 4.95
C PRO A 31 -1.09 2.09 5.87
N GLY A 32 -1.41 2.14 7.16
CA GLY A 32 -0.89 1.20 8.15
C GLY A 32 -1.21 -0.26 7.80
N PHE A 33 -0.38 -1.16 8.30
CA PHE A 33 -0.49 -2.57 7.96
C PHE A 33 -1.64 -3.23 8.70
N ARG A 34 -2.32 -4.16 8.02
CA ARG A 34 -3.17 -5.12 8.72
C ARG A 34 -2.28 -6.19 9.34
N ILE A 35 -2.52 -6.49 10.60
CA ILE A 35 -1.75 -7.44 11.41
C ILE A 35 -2.58 -8.72 11.60
N PRO A 36 -2.17 -9.86 11.01
CA PRO A 36 -2.89 -11.11 11.18
C PRO A 36 -2.69 -11.65 12.61
N LYS A 37 -3.75 -12.20 13.22
CA LYS A 37 -3.69 -12.90 14.51
C LYS A 37 -3.58 -14.41 14.32
N GLY A 38 -3.04 -15.15 15.29
CA GLY A 38 -2.92 -16.61 15.20
C GLY A 38 -4.26 -17.31 14.93
N VAL A 39 -4.21 -18.43 14.19
CA VAL A 39 -5.39 -19.23 13.83
C VAL A 39 -5.08 -20.70 14.10
N ASP A 40 -5.99 -21.38 14.81
CA ASP A 40 -5.92 -22.83 14.98
C ASP A 40 -6.60 -23.55 13.81
N PHE A 41 -5.79 -23.88 12.80
CA PHE A 41 -6.25 -24.64 11.63
C PHE A 41 -6.55 -26.10 11.95
N ALA A 42 -5.88 -26.70 12.94
CA ALA A 42 -6.09 -28.10 13.29
C ALA A 42 -7.49 -28.29 13.87
N GLN A 43 -7.91 -27.40 14.76
CA GLN A 43 -9.26 -27.39 15.31
C GLN A 43 -10.32 -27.04 14.25
N SER A 44 -10.06 -26.02 13.43
CA SER A 44 -11.06 -25.49 12.49
C SER A 44 -11.30 -26.40 11.28
N LEU A 45 -10.23 -26.99 10.73
CA LEU A 45 -10.33 -27.85 9.54
C LEU A 45 -10.63 -29.31 9.92
N GLY A 46 -10.22 -29.76 11.11
CA GLY A 46 -10.43 -31.14 11.59
C GLY A 46 -10.04 -32.18 10.53
N ASP A 47 -10.89 -33.18 10.32
CA ASP A 47 -10.68 -34.24 9.32
C ASP A 47 -11.04 -33.83 7.88
N SER A 48 -11.34 -32.55 7.64
CA SER A 48 -11.74 -32.08 6.31
C SER A 48 -10.57 -32.00 5.33
N VAL A 49 -9.34 -32.01 5.85
CA VAL A 49 -8.10 -31.98 5.07
C VAL A 49 -7.06 -32.90 5.71
N PRO A 50 -6.06 -33.39 4.94
CA PRO A 50 -4.94 -34.12 5.52
C PRO A 50 -4.21 -33.29 6.58
N LYS A 51 -3.81 -33.92 7.68
CA LYS A 51 -3.09 -33.26 8.79
C LYS A 51 -1.84 -32.49 8.32
N SER A 52 -1.09 -33.04 7.37
CA SER A 52 0.07 -32.38 6.77
C SER A 52 -0.27 -31.06 6.07
N LEU A 53 -1.45 -30.95 5.46
CA LEU A 53 -1.92 -29.71 4.82
C LEU A 53 -2.35 -28.68 5.87
N ALA A 54 -3.05 -29.10 6.92
CA ALA A 54 -3.42 -28.24 8.05
C ALA A 54 -2.18 -27.69 8.77
N GLU A 55 -1.16 -28.52 8.97
CA GLU A 55 0.13 -28.10 9.54
C GLU A 55 0.87 -27.14 8.61
N ARG A 56 0.88 -27.41 7.30
CA ARG A 56 1.53 -26.55 6.31
C ARG A 56 0.91 -25.15 6.26
N ILE A 57 -0.42 -25.06 6.20
CA ILE A 57 -1.10 -23.75 6.17
C ILE A 57 -0.91 -23.00 7.49
N ALA A 58 -0.93 -23.71 8.64
CA ALA A 58 -0.65 -23.12 9.95
C ALA A 58 0.79 -22.58 10.03
N ALA A 59 1.78 -23.33 9.58
CA ALA A 59 3.19 -22.91 9.59
C ALA A 59 3.44 -21.68 8.70
N LEU A 60 2.88 -21.68 7.49
CA LEU A 60 2.98 -20.53 6.56
C LEU A 60 2.35 -19.28 7.17
N ARG A 61 1.14 -19.42 7.74
CA ARG A 61 0.46 -18.29 8.36
C ARG A 61 1.17 -17.81 9.61
N ALA A 62 1.67 -18.70 10.47
CA ALA A 62 2.44 -18.34 11.65
C ALA A 62 3.72 -17.57 11.29
N ARG A 63 4.41 -17.97 10.22
CA ARG A 63 5.55 -17.22 9.67
C ARG A 63 5.16 -15.79 9.28
N VAL A 64 4.05 -15.62 8.57
CA VAL A 64 3.52 -14.29 8.21
C VAL A 64 3.22 -13.45 9.47
N VAL A 65 2.51 -14.00 10.45
CA VAL A 65 2.17 -13.31 11.72
C VAL A 65 3.42 -12.78 12.42
N VAL A 66 4.44 -13.63 12.58
CA VAL A 66 5.70 -13.24 13.23
C VAL A 66 6.40 -12.12 12.46
N MET A 67 6.45 -12.22 11.13
CA MET A 67 7.13 -11.24 10.29
C MET A 67 6.41 -9.88 10.26
N VAL A 68 5.07 -9.87 10.19
CA VAL A 68 4.30 -8.61 10.26
C VAL A 68 4.46 -7.91 11.61
N ALA A 69 4.48 -8.68 12.71
CA ALA A 69 4.70 -8.13 14.05
C ALA A 69 6.09 -7.48 14.22
N GLN A 70 7.10 -7.95 13.49
CA GLN A 70 8.45 -7.35 13.50
C GLN A 70 8.53 -6.05 12.69
N GLU A 71 7.74 -5.94 11.63
CA GLU A 71 7.67 -4.75 10.79
C GLU A 71 6.78 -3.64 11.39
N THR A 72 5.85 -4.00 12.27
CA THR A 72 4.93 -3.07 12.94
C THR A 72 5.51 -2.63 14.28
N PRO A 73 5.98 -1.38 14.46
CA PRO A 73 6.40 -0.92 15.77
C PRO A 73 5.18 -0.79 16.69
N LEU A 74 5.09 -1.70 17.67
CA LEU A 74 4.22 -1.54 18.84
C LEU A 74 4.51 -0.18 19.47
N SER A 75 3.47 0.62 19.66
CA SER A 75 3.51 1.94 20.28
C SER A 75 4.31 1.94 21.60
N ALA A 76 5.58 2.36 21.55
CA ALA A 76 6.35 2.90 22.67
C ALA A 76 7.71 3.46 22.18
N LYS A 77 7.77 4.79 22.08
CA LYS A 77 8.95 5.67 21.86
C LYS A 77 9.48 5.78 20.42
N PRO A 78 9.77 7.02 19.96
CA PRO A 78 10.38 7.27 18.66
C PRO A 78 11.87 6.98 18.77
N ARG A 79 12.25 5.70 18.73
CA ARG A 79 13.65 5.36 18.51
C ARG A 79 13.94 5.75 17.06
N ARG A 80 14.75 6.80 16.86
CA ARG A 80 15.37 7.16 15.58
C ARG A 80 15.86 5.86 14.92
N ARG A 81 15.08 5.30 13.99
CA ARG A 81 15.63 4.35 13.02
C ARG A 81 16.48 5.22 12.12
N THR A 82 17.77 5.33 12.44
CA THR A 82 18.77 5.47 11.37
C THR A 82 18.40 4.43 10.33
N ALA A 83 18.23 4.86 9.07
CA ALA A 83 17.94 3.97 7.96
C ALA A 83 19.11 2.98 7.82
N THR A 84 19.13 1.94 8.65
CA THR A 84 20.09 0.86 8.54
C THR A 84 19.72 0.09 7.29
N ARG A 85 20.76 -0.36 6.60
CA ARG A 85 20.84 -1.02 5.29
C ARG A 85 19.83 -2.16 5.01
N HIS A 86 18.98 -2.56 5.98
CA HIS A 86 18.26 -3.83 6.03
C HIS A 86 16.72 -3.74 6.07
N GLY A 87 16.10 -2.56 6.15
CA GLY A 87 14.62 -2.45 6.15
C GLY A 87 13.96 -2.99 4.86
N GLY A 88 14.61 -2.77 3.70
CA GLY A 88 14.11 -3.30 2.42
C GLY A 88 14.18 -4.82 2.31
N SER A 89 15.14 -5.48 2.97
CA SER A 89 15.24 -6.95 2.95
C SER A 89 14.13 -7.61 3.77
N THR A 90 13.67 -7.00 4.86
CA THR A 90 12.62 -7.60 5.68
C THR A 90 11.25 -7.51 5.00
N LEU A 91 10.91 -6.37 4.40
CA LEU A 91 9.69 -6.22 3.59
C LEU A 91 9.64 -7.20 2.42
N ALA A 92 10.76 -7.35 1.69
CA ALA A 92 10.86 -8.31 0.59
C ALA A 92 10.69 -9.76 1.05
N ASN A 93 11.26 -10.12 2.20
CA ASN A 93 11.10 -11.45 2.79
C ASN A 93 9.64 -11.71 3.21
N LEU A 94 8.96 -10.70 3.76
CA LEU A 94 7.54 -10.81 4.14
C LEU A 94 6.64 -10.95 2.91
N LEU A 95 6.88 -10.17 1.85
CA LEU A 95 6.20 -10.34 0.57
C LEU A 95 6.35 -11.78 0.04
N ARG A 96 7.55 -12.34 0.08
CA ARG A 96 7.79 -13.73 -0.33
C ARG A 96 7.04 -14.73 0.55
N ALA A 97 6.98 -14.51 1.86
CA ALA A 97 6.21 -15.38 2.76
C ALA A 97 4.70 -15.35 2.44
N LEU A 98 4.18 -14.19 2.02
CA LEU A 98 2.79 -14.06 1.55
C LEU A 98 2.60 -14.75 0.19
N GLU A 99 3.56 -14.63 -0.74
CA GLU A 99 3.57 -15.35 -2.03
C GLU A 99 3.61 -16.88 -1.83
N ASP A 100 4.30 -17.39 -0.80
CA ASP A 100 4.32 -18.81 -0.43
C ASP A 100 2.98 -19.26 0.19
N TYR A 101 2.34 -18.37 0.96
CA TYR A 101 1.09 -18.65 1.67
C TYR A 101 -0.13 -18.68 0.75
N LEU A 102 -0.21 -17.72 -0.18
CA LEU A 102 -1.39 -17.48 -1.01
C LEU A 102 -1.86 -18.71 -1.82
N PRO A 103 -1.00 -19.50 -2.48
CA PRO A 103 -1.45 -20.69 -3.22
C PRO A 103 -2.09 -21.76 -2.32
N VAL A 104 -1.61 -21.91 -1.09
CA VAL A 104 -2.17 -22.86 -0.12
C VAL A 104 -3.52 -22.36 0.40
N LEU A 105 -3.62 -21.06 0.68
CA LEU A 105 -4.86 -20.41 1.08
C LEU A 105 -5.94 -20.49 -0.01
N LEU A 106 -5.56 -20.29 -1.28
CA LEU A 106 -6.47 -20.43 -2.42
C LEU A 106 -7.02 -21.86 -2.55
N GLY A 107 -6.29 -22.87 -2.05
CA GLY A 107 -6.79 -24.23 -1.92
C GLY A 107 -8.03 -24.37 -1.02
N LEU A 108 -8.24 -23.47 -0.04
CA LEU A 108 -9.43 -23.49 0.82
C LEU A 108 -10.70 -22.96 0.12
N VAL A 109 -10.53 -22.17 -0.94
CA VAL A 109 -11.64 -21.57 -1.70
C VAL A 109 -11.89 -22.25 -3.04
N LYS A 110 -11.03 -23.19 -3.45
CA LYS A 110 -11.17 -23.97 -4.67
C LYS A 110 -12.33 -24.99 -4.54
N ASP A 111 -13.00 -25.28 -5.65
CA ASP A 111 -13.97 -26.38 -5.80
C ASP A 111 -15.17 -26.36 -4.81
N GLY A 112 -15.95 -25.26 -4.82
CA GLY A 112 -17.35 -25.31 -4.38
C GLY A 112 -17.61 -25.06 -2.89
N GLY A 113 -16.68 -24.49 -2.13
CA GLY A 113 -16.99 -23.75 -0.91
C GLY A 113 -17.12 -24.56 0.39
N ARG A 114 -16.84 -25.87 0.40
CA ARG A 114 -16.94 -26.70 1.62
C ARG A 114 -16.03 -26.23 2.77
N LEU A 115 -14.88 -25.63 2.44
CA LEU A 115 -13.90 -25.13 3.42
C LEU A 115 -13.93 -23.60 3.57
N ARG A 116 -14.69 -22.89 2.72
CA ARG A 116 -14.68 -21.43 2.62
C ARG A 116 -14.96 -20.79 3.98
N ASP A 117 -15.97 -21.28 4.69
CA ASP A 117 -16.46 -20.66 5.92
C ASP A 117 -16.06 -21.44 7.19
N LYS A 118 -15.13 -22.41 7.07
CA LYS A 118 -14.71 -23.27 8.20
C LYS A 118 -13.72 -22.64 9.16
N VAL A 119 -12.93 -21.69 8.67
CA VAL A 119 -11.85 -21.07 9.44
C VAL A 119 -12.23 -19.63 9.72
N ARG A 120 -12.11 -19.23 10.99
CA ARG A 120 -12.24 -17.83 11.41
C ARG A 120 -10.89 -17.15 11.32
N PHE A 121 -10.84 -16.06 10.57
CA PHE A 121 -9.65 -15.26 10.37
C PHE A 121 -9.78 -13.93 11.09
N ALA A 122 -8.79 -13.62 11.92
CA ALA A 122 -8.73 -12.39 12.70
C ALA A 122 -7.57 -11.51 12.23
N TRP A 123 -7.87 -10.23 12.01
CA TRP A 123 -6.92 -9.19 11.61
C TRP A 123 -7.15 -7.93 12.43
N ALA A 124 -6.08 -7.29 12.87
CA ALA A 124 -6.11 -5.96 13.47
C ALA A 124 -5.59 -4.92 12.49
N ASN A 125 -6.06 -3.68 12.58
CA ASN A 125 -5.54 -2.57 11.78
C ASN A 125 -4.54 -1.77 12.62
N GLN A 126 -3.32 -1.56 12.12
CA GLN A 126 -2.30 -0.76 12.81
C GLN A 126 -2.71 0.69 13.06
N GLU A 127 -3.58 1.27 12.23
CA GLU A 127 -4.02 2.66 12.42
C GLU A 127 -5.23 2.78 13.35
N ASP A 128 -5.90 1.67 13.63
CA ASP A 128 -7.08 1.59 14.48
C ASP A 128 -7.08 0.29 15.29
N ASP A 129 -6.34 0.31 16.40
CA ASP A 129 -6.15 -0.84 17.30
C ASP A 129 -7.48 -1.34 17.93
N ALA A 130 -8.57 -0.54 17.87
CA ALA A 130 -9.88 -0.89 18.41
C ALA A 130 -10.71 -1.78 17.46
N GLU A 131 -10.36 -1.82 16.17
CA GLU A 131 -11.13 -2.49 15.12
C GLU A 131 -10.47 -3.83 14.71
N GLU A 132 -10.39 -4.78 15.66
CA GLU A 132 -10.11 -6.17 15.29
C GLU A 132 -11.30 -6.73 14.51
N THR A 133 -11.03 -7.24 13.32
CA THR A 133 -12.05 -7.82 12.44
C THR A 133 -11.85 -9.32 12.30
N VAL A 134 -12.91 -10.05 12.67
CA VAL A 134 -12.95 -11.51 12.65
C VAL A 134 -14.03 -11.98 11.71
N MET A 135 -13.67 -12.75 10.68
CA MET A 135 -14.65 -13.30 9.73
C MET A 135 -14.37 -14.78 9.43
N ALA A 136 -15.44 -15.57 9.38
CA ALA A 136 -15.42 -16.97 8.98
C ALA A 136 -15.50 -17.09 7.46
N ASN A 137 -14.50 -16.60 6.73
CA ASN A 137 -14.50 -16.64 5.26
C ASN A 137 -13.05 -16.60 4.71
N ALA A 138 -12.66 -17.62 3.96
CA ALA A 138 -11.34 -17.72 3.36
C ALA A 138 -11.10 -16.68 2.24
N TRP A 139 -12.15 -16.19 1.56
CA TRP A 139 -12.00 -15.06 0.62
C TRP A 139 -11.67 -13.75 1.34
N TYR A 140 -12.13 -13.58 2.59
CA TYR A 140 -11.72 -12.45 3.42
C TYR A 140 -10.24 -12.53 3.81
N GLU A 141 -9.71 -13.72 4.11
CA GLU A 141 -8.27 -13.90 4.32
C GLU A 141 -7.48 -13.57 3.04
N VAL A 142 -7.93 -14.07 1.88
CA VAL A 142 -7.28 -13.76 0.58
C VAL A 142 -7.28 -12.26 0.33
N LEU A 143 -8.40 -11.58 0.58
CA LEU A 143 -8.54 -10.13 0.44
C LEU A 143 -7.55 -9.39 1.35
N SER A 144 -7.48 -9.80 2.62
CA SER A 144 -6.57 -9.19 3.62
C SER A 144 -5.10 -9.40 3.26
N VAL A 145 -4.75 -10.59 2.74
CA VAL A 145 -3.40 -10.90 2.23
C VAL A 145 -3.05 -10.01 1.04
N LEU A 146 -3.91 -9.91 0.02
CA LEU A 146 -3.64 -9.07 -1.14
C LEU A 146 -3.53 -7.58 -0.77
N HIS A 147 -4.37 -7.11 0.16
CA HIS A 147 -4.26 -5.76 0.70
C HIS A 147 -2.90 -5.54 1.38
N LEU A 148 -2.48 -6.43 2.28
CA LEU A 148 -1.17 -6.34 2.94
C LEU A 148 -0.02 -6.38 1.92
N MET A 149 -0.06 -7.26 0.93
CA MET A 149 0.94 -7.32 -0.14
C MET A 149 1.06 -5.97 -0.87
N SER A 150 -0.06 -5.32 -1.16
CA SER A 150 -0.06 -3.99 -1.76
C SER A 150 0.58 -2.94 -0.85
N MET A 151 0.22 -2.93 0.45
CA MET A 151 0.77 -1.96 1.41
C MET A 151 2.29 -2.13 1.60
N LEU A 152 2.78 -3.37 1.58
CA LEU A 152 4.21 -3.67 1.61
C LEU A 152 4.92 -3.15 0.36
N CYS A 153 4.33 -3.30 -0.82
CA CYS A 153 4.87 -2.72 -2.06
C CYS A 153 4.91 -1.18 -1.98
N LEU A 154 3.85 -0.52 -1.50
CA LEU A 154 3.85 0.94 -1.32
C LEU A 154 4.93 1.39 -0.34
N SER A 155 5.08 0.70 0.79
CA SER A 155 6.15 0.95 1.78
C SER A 155 7.56 0.76 1.18
N GLN A 156 7.73 -0.28 0.38
CA GLN A 156 8.98 -0.58 -0.30
C GLN A 156 9.33 0.51 -1.33
N ALA A 157 8.37 0.92 -2.15
CA ALA A 157 8.55 2.01 -3.11
C ALA A 157 8.89 3.33 -2.41
N ASN A 158 8.20 3.66 -1.32
CA ASN A 158 8.51 4.83 -0.50
C ASN A 158 9.98 4.81 -0.03
N SER A 159 10.43 3.67 0.50
CA SER A 159 11.81 3.50 0.96
C SER A 159 12.87 3.66 -0.15
N MET A 160 12.52 3.35 -1.41
CA MET A 160 13.41 3.58 -2.57
C MET A 160 13.49 5.05 -2.97
N LEU A 161 12.43 5.81 -2.69
CA LEU A 161 12.27 7.21 -3.09
C LEU A 161 12.70 8.21 -2.01
N LEU A 162 12.96 7.74 -0.79
CA LEU A 162 13.55 8.58 0.27
C LEU A 162 15.03 8.86 -0.02
N PRO A 163 15.48 10.14 0.05
CA PRO A 163 16.88 10.50 -0.06
C PRO A 163 17.74 9.77 0.99
N ARG A 164 18.80 9.07 0.56
CA ARG A 164 19.76 8.48 1.51
C ARG A 164 20.70 9.56 2.00
N THR A 165 20.70 9.87 3.30
CA THR A 165 21.74 10.71 3.91
C THR A 165 23.08 9.99 3.79
N ALA A 166 23.88 10.35 2.79
CA ALA A 166 25.29 9.99 2.77
C ALA A 166 26.01 10.85 3.82
N GLY A 167 26.77 10.23 4.71
CA GLY A 167 27.71 10.95 5.55
C GLY A 167 28.73 11.69 4.67
N ASP A 168 28.95 12.97 4.98
CA ASP A 168 30.03 13.82 4.51
C ASP A 168 30.11 14.18 3.01
N SER A 169 29.02 14.67 2.43
CA SER A 169 29.17 15.51 1.23
C SER A 169 28.14 16.63 1.15
N TYR A 170 28.59 17.83 0.80
CA TYR A 170 27.81 19.06 0.57
C TYR A 170 26.78 18.96 -0.58
N HIS A 171 26.56 17.76 -1.11
CA HIS A 171 25.60 17.48 -2.17
C HIS A 171 24.29 16.94 -1.58
N GLN A 172 23.19 17.63 -1.91
CA GLN A 172 21.84 17.23 -1.54
C GLN A 172 21.60 15.77 -1.97
N PRO A 173 21.19 14.87 -1.07
CA PRO A 173 21.02 13.46 -1.41
C PRO A 173 19.93 13.31 -2.48
N ARG A 174 20.31 12.80 -3.66
CA ARG A 174 19.40 12.58 -4.79
C ARG A 174 19.06 11.10 -4.90
N VAL A 175 17.79 10.80 -5.17
CA VAL A 175 17.32 9.46 -5.48
C VAL A 175 17.91 9.01 -6.82
N SER A 176 18.47 7.80 -6.87
CA SER A 176 19.08 7.26 -8.09
C SER A 176 18.03 7.01 -9.19
N GLY A 177 18.41 7.16 -10.46
CA GLY A 177 17.51 6.89 -11.59
C GLY A 177 17.09 5.41 -11.70
N GLU A 178 17.91 4.48 -11.20
CA GLU A 178 17.54 3.07 -11.07
C GLU A 178 16.48 2.87 -9.99
N SER A 179 16.64 3.46 -8.81
CA SER A 179 15.62 3.43 -7.75
C SER A 179 14.29 4.00 -8.21
N LYS A 180 14.30 5.10 -8.99
CA LYS A 180 13.09 5.64 -9.62
C LYS A 180 12.43 4.60 -10.54
N ARG A 181 13.18 3.97 -11.46
CA ARG A 181 12.63 2.94 -12.36
C ARG A 181 12.07 1.74 -11.60
N THR A 182 12.82 1.18 -10.67
CA THR A 182 12.36 0.05 -9.86
C THR A 182 11.12 0.39 -9.03
N SER A 183 11.02 1.62 -8.51
CA SER A 183 9.83 2.04 -7.78
C SER A 183 8.56 2.04 -8.63
N VAL A 184 8.66 2.33 -9.94
CA VAL A 184 7.54 2.26 -10.88
C VAL A 184 7.01 0.82 -10.98
N ASP A 185 7.90 -0.16 -11.13
CA ASP A 185 7.50 -1.58 -11.18
C ASP A 185 6.82 -2.03 -9.88
N VAL A 186 7.31 -1.54 -8.74
CA VAL A 186 6.72 -1.84 -7.43
C VAL A 186 5.33 -1.18 -7.26
N PHE A 187 5.12 0.04 -7.75
CA PHE A 187 3.80 0.67 -7.77
C PHE A 187 2.82 -0.09 -8.66
N LEU A 188 3.25 -0.54 -9.84
CA LEU A 188 2.44 -1.38 -10.72
C LEU A 188 2.07 -2.70 -10.04
N LYS A 189 3.00 -3.32 -9.34
CA LYS A 189 2.75 -4.54 -8.54
C LYS A 189 1.72 -4.28 -7.43
N ALA A 190 1.83 -3.16 -6.71
CA ALA A 190 0.88 -2.76 -5.68
C ALA A 190 -0.54 -2.56 -6.24
N ALA A 191 -0.65 -1.86 -7.38
CA ALA A 191 -1.93 -1.65 -8.08
C ALA A 191 -2.52 -2.97 -8.58
N GLY A 192 -1.68 -3.87 -9.11
CA GLY A 192 -2.10 -5.19 -9.60
C GLY A 192 -2.67 -6.09 -8.49
N TYR A 193 -2.11 -6.07 -7.29
CA TYR A 193 -2.69 -6.79 -6.15
C TYR A 193 -4.07 -6.26 -5.76
N LEU A 194 -4.24 -4.94 -5.73
CA LEU A 194 -5.53 -4.32 -5.41
C LEU A 194 -6.56 -4.55 -6.50
N ASP A 195 -6.17 -4.42 -7.78
CA ASP A 195 -7.07 -4.69 -8.90
C ASP A 195 -7.51 -6.15 -8.92
N CYS A 196 -6.59 -7.10 -8.69
CA CYS A 196 -6.93 -8.52 -8.53
C CYS A 196 -7.92 -8.74 -7.37
N ALA A 197 -7.70 -8.08 -6.23
CA ALA A 197 -8.62 -8.14 -5.10
C ALA A 197 -10.03 -7.61 -5.46
N ILE A 198 -10.10 -6.50 -6.21
CA ILE A 198 -11.36 -5.88 -6.63
C ILE A 198 -12.11 -6.75 -7.64
N GLN A 199 -11.41 -7.25 -8.66
CA GLN A 199 -12.02 -7.94 -9.80
C GLN A 199 -12.33 -9.41 -9.52
N HIS A 200 -11.51 -10.08 -8.69
CA HIS A 200 -11.57 -11.54 -8.54
C HIS A 200 -11.91 -12.02 -7.13
N VAL A 201 -11.62 -11.22 -6.09
CA VAL A 201 -11.81 -11.65 -4.69
C VAL A 201 -13.07 -11.06 -4.09
N LEU A 202 -13.25 -9.73 -4.16
CA LEU A 202 -14.44 -9.06 -3.64
C LEU A 202 -15.76 -9.67 -4.16
N PRO A 203 -15.93 -9.99 -5.47
CA PRO A 203 -17.15 -10.59 -5.97
C PRO A 203 -17.50 -11.95 -5.35
N GLN A 204 -16.51 -12.65 -4.79
CA GLN A 204 -16.70 -13.95 -4.13
C GLN A 204 -17.20 -13.82 -2.70
N ILE A 205 -17.13 -12.62 -2.11
CA ILE A 205 -17.65 -12.32 -0.77
C ILE A 205 -19.12 -11.87 -0.91
N PRO A 206 -20.09 -12.60 -0.32
CA PRO A 206 -21.51 -12.30 -0.47
C PRO A 206 -21.87 -10.84 -0.13
N PRO A 207 -22.49 -10.09 -1.06
CA PRO A 207 -22.71 -8.65 -0.91
C PRO A 207 -23.75 -8.29 0.17
N GLN A 208 -24.67 -9.20 0.50
CA GLN A 208 -25.81 -8.91 1.39
C GLN A 208 -25.51 -9.16 2.89
N SER A 209 -24.58 -10.06 3.22
CA SER A 209 -24.38 -10.54 4.59
C SER A 209 -22.97 -10.43 5.14
N SER A 210 -21.97 -10.12 4.30
CA SER A 210 -20.56 -10.09 4.76
C SER A 210 -19.74 -8.95 4.18
N ARG A 211 -20.11 -8.41 3.00
CA ARG A 211 -19.44 -7.24 2.45
C ARG A 211 -19.70 -5.96 3.25
N ARG A 212 -20.83 -5.87 3.95
CA ARG A 212 -21.15 -4.74 4.86
C ARG A 212 -20.35 -4.77 6.16
N ASP A 213 -19.90 -5.97 6.55
CA ASP A 213 -19.10 -6.18 7.76
C ASP A 213 -17.60 -6.08 7.47
N LEU A 214 -17.22 -5.80 6.21
CA LEU A 214 -15.83 -5.55 5.88
C LEU A 214 -15.38 -4.25 6.56
N PRO A 215 -14.17 -4.24 7.13
CA PRO A 215 -13.60 -3.02 7.66
C PRO A 215 -13.38 -2.00 6.55
N VAL A 216 -13.36 -0.73 6.93
CA VAL A 216 -13.35 0.41 6.01
C VAL A 216 -12.21 0.34 4.97
N ASP A 217 -11.04 -0.13 5.38
CA ASP A 217 -9.84 -0.27 4.55
C ASP A 217 -9.96 -1.37 3.48
N LEU A 218 -10.88 -2.32 3.65
CA LEU A 218 -11.18 -3.38 2.67
C LEU A 218 -12.45 -3.11 1.85
N THR A 219 -13.07 -1.93 2.01
CA THR A 219 -14.21 -1.55 1.17
C THR A 219 -13.76 -1.32 -0.28
N GLU A 220 -14.65 -1.61 -1.23
CA GLU A 220 -14.34 -1.50 -2.66
C GLU A 220 -13.86 -0.10 -3.04
N GLY A 221 -14.48 0.95 -2.50
CA GLY A 221 -14.08 2.33 -2.78
C GLY A 221 -12.65 2.64 -2.30
N VAL A 222 -12.27 2.20 -1.10
CA VAL A 222 -10.91 2.41 -0.58
C VAL A 222 -9.91 1.62 -1.41
N LEU A 223 -10.18 0.36 -1.73
CA LEU A 223 -9.29 -0.46 -2.54
C LEU A 223 -9.08 0.14 -3.95
N ARG A 224 -10.14 0.64 -4.57
CA ARG A 224 -10.07 1.35 -5.87
C ARG A 224 -9.24 2.61 -5.76
N ALA A 225 -9.46 3.42 -4.73
CA ALA A 225 -8.71 4.65 -4.50
C ALA A 225 -7.21 4.36 -4.27
N LEU A 226 -6.86 3.33 -3.49
CA LEU A 226 -5.47 2.92 -3.27
C LEU A 226 -4.81 2.38 -4.54
N SER A 227 -5.55 1.64 -5.38
CA SER A 227 -5.04 1.16 -6.67
C SER A 227 -4.72 2.34 -7.60
N LEU A 228 -5.64 3.30 -7.69
CA LEU A 228 -5.45 4.52 -8.47
C LEU A 228 -4.33 5.41 -7.91
N GLN A 229 -4.19 5.48 -6.58
CA GLN A 229 -3.07 6.16 -5.94
C GLN A 229 -1.74 5.52 -6.35
N ALA A 230 -1.63 4.19 -6.32
CA ALA A 230 -0.41 3.49 -6.73
C ALA A 230 -0.06 3.79 -8.20
N LEU A 231 -1.05 3.74 -9.10
CA LEU A 231 -0.87 4.10 -10.51
C LEU A 231 -0.46 5.57 -10.66
N GLY A 232 -1.13 6.50 -9.98
CA GLY A 232 -0.84 7.93 -9.99
C GLY A 232 0.59 8.24 -9.54
N GLN A 233 1.07 7.58 -8.48
CA GLN A 233 2.45 7.68 -8.00
C GLN A 233 3.45 7.14 -9.03
N GLY A 234 3.18 5.98 -9.63
CA GLY A 234 4.02 5.42 -10.69
C GLY A 234 4.15 6.34 -11.90
N VAL A 235 3.06 7.00 -12.31
CA VAL A 235 3.08 7.98 -13.42
C VAL A 235 3.79 9.27 -13.02
N ASP A 236 3.64 9.75 -11.78
CA ASP A 236 4.36 10.95 -11.28
C ASP A 236 5.89 10.74 -11.36
N ILE A 237 6.38 9.59 -10.93
CA ILE A 237 7.80 9.23 -11.06
C ILE A 237 8.25 9.21 -12.52
N GLN A 238 7.46 8.61 -13.42
CA GLN A 238 7.76 8.57 -14.85
C GLN A 238 7.75 9.97 -15.49
N LEU A 239 6.79 10.81 -15.14
CA LEU A 239 6.71 12.21 -15.58
C LEU A 239 7.95 12.97 -15.13
N GLY A 240 8.34 12.81 -13.87
CA GLY A 240 9.54 13.41 -13.33
C GLY A 240 10.81 13.01 -14.09
N MET A 241 10.97 11.72 -14.38
CA MET A 241 12.08 11.24 -15.21
C MET A 241 12.02 11.77 -16.66
N ALA A 242 10.82 11.92 -17.23
CA ALA A 242 10.63 12.48 -18.57
C ALA A 242 10.97 13.98 -18.60
N ILE A 243 10.64 14.74 -17.56
CA ILE A 243 11.00 16.16 -17.44
C ILE A 243 12.52 16.32 -17.48
N ASP A 244 13.24 15.52 -16.70
CA ASP A 244 14.72 15.51 -16.61
C ASP A 244 15.40 14.98 -17.89
N SER A 245 14.66 14.30 -18.77
CA SER A 245 15.21 13.69 -19.99
C SER A 245 15.15 14.64 -21.19
N PRO A 246 16.29 14.98 -21.82
CA PRO A 246 16.30 15.76 -23.05
C PRO A 246 15.74 14.98 -24.24
N LYS A 247 15.63 13.64 -24.13
CA LYS A 247 15.09 12.77 -25.18
C LYS A 247 13.56 12.66 -25.16
N ALA A 248 12.92 13.04 -24.05
CA ALA A 248 11.48 12.96 -23.92
C ALA A 248 10.80 14.15 -24.61
N THR A 249 9.94 13.86 -25.59
CA THR A 249 9.19 14.90 -26.31
C THR A 249 8.15 15.56 -25.41
N LEU A 250 7.73 16.77 -25.76
CA LEU A 250 6.66 17.48 -25.04
C LEU A 250 5.34 16.68 -25.02
N ALA A 251 5.04 15.96 -26.10
CA ALA A 251 3.86 15.10 -26.19
C ALA A 251 3.89 13.98 -25.13
N VAL A 252 5.04 13.37 -24.88
CA VAL A 252 5.20 12.34 -23.83
C VAL A 252 4.97 12.96 -22.44
N LYS A 253 5.57 14.12 -22.16
CA LYS A 253 5.40 14.80 -20.86
C LYS A 253 3.93 15.18 -20.62
N ARG A 254 3.25 15.73 -21.64
CA ARG A 254 1.83 16.09 -21.58
C ARG A 254 0.95 14.87 -21.33
N ARG A 255 1.19 13.75 -22.05
CA ARG A 255 0.43 12.51 -21.85
C ARG A 255 0.55 11.99 -20.42
N LEU A 256 1.77 11.90 -19.89
CA LEU A 256 2.01 11.44 -18.52
C LEU A 256 1.35 12.36 -17.49
N ALA A 257 1.41 13.68 -17.69
CA ALA A 257 0.71 14.63 -16.81
C ALA A 257 -0.82 14.45 -16.82
N CYS A 258 -1.42 14.21 -18.00
CA CYS A 258 -2.84 13.95 -18.13
C CYS A 258 -3.25 12.61 -17.48
N GLU A 259 -2.48 11.54 -17.71
CA GLU A 259 -2.71 10.22 -17.11
C GLU A 259 -2.60 10.30 -15.57
N MET A 260 -1.58 10.98 -15.06
CA MET A 260 -1.42 11.24 -13.62
C MET A 260 -2.65 11.96 -13.08
N ALA A 261 -3.04 13.10 -13.67
CA ALA A 261 -4.20 13.88 -13.23
C ALA A 261 -5.48 13.03 -13.19
N LYS A 262 -5.72 12.21 -14.22
CA LYS A 262 -6.87 11.30 -14.28
C LYS A 262 -6.90 10.35 -13.08
N TYR A 263 -5.79 9.68 -12.76
CA TYR A 263 -5.76 8.73 -11.64
C TYR A 263 -6.03 9.41 -10.30
N TRP A 264 -5.44 10.58 -10.07
CA TRP A 264 -5.65 11.33 -8.83
C TRP A 264 -7.09 11.84 -8.66
N HIS A 265 -7.72 12.34 -9.73
CA HIS A 265 -9.14 12.74 -9.68
C HIS A 265 -10.04 11.54 -9.38
N GLN A 266 -9.84 10.42 -10.08
CA GLN A 266 -10.64 9.23 -9.84
C GLN A 266 -10.45 8.69 -8.41
N ALA A 267 -9.23 8.71 -7.88
CA ALA A 267 -8.97 8.30 -6.50
C ALA A 267 -9.72 9.19 -5.50
N GLN A 268 -9.72 10.50 -5.71
CA GLN A 268 -10.48 11.45 -4.89
C GLN A 268 -11.98 11.22 -4.98
N ASP A 269 -12.53 11.00 -6.18
CA ASP A 269 -13.95 10.75 -6.37
C ASP A 269 -14.42 9.51 -5.59
N TYR A 270 -13.63 8.43 -5.58
CA TYR A 270 -13.94 7.24 -4.78
C TYR A 270 -13.92 7.52 -3.28
N ILE A 271 -13.00 8.35 -2.80
CA ILE A 271 -12.90 8.68 -1.38
C ILE A 271 -13.99 9.64 -0.93
N ALA A 272 -14.34 10.62 -1.75
CA ALA A 272 -15.39 11.60 -1.46
C ALA A 272 -16.78 10.95 -1.31
N GLN A 273 -16.99 9.78 -1.94
CA GLN A 273 -18.23 9.01 -1.85
C GLN A 273 -18.32 8.12 -0.60
N LEU A 274 -17.25 8.02 0.21
CA LEU A 274 -17.19 7.12 1.36
C LEU A 274 -17.43 7.88 2.69
N PRO A 275 -18.23 7.31 3.61
CA PRO A 275 -18.34 7.82 4.97
C PRO A 275 -17.10 7.37 5.78
N LEU A 276 -15.96 8.00 5.54
CA LEU A 276 -14.71 7.63 6.20
C LEU A 276 -14.63 8.17 7.63
N PRO A 277 -14.11 7.39 8.60
CA PRO A 277 -13.79 7.88 9.93
C PRO A 277 -12.84 9.08 9.86
N GLU A 278 -12.98 10.01 10.79
CA GLU A 278 -12.28 11.31 10.76
C GLU A 278 -10.74 11.23 10.67
N GLY A 279 -10.11 10.10 11.01
CA GLY A 279 -8.65 9.92 10.89
C GLY A 279 -8.19 9.47 9.50
N TRP A 280 -8.78 8.39 8.99
CA TRP A 280 -8.43 7.78 7.70
C TRP A 280 -8.81 8.70 6.53
N GLY A 281 -10.02 9.25 6.55
CA GLY A 281 -10.52 10.12 5.48
C GLY A 281 -9.72 11.41 5.34
N LYS A 282 -9.37 12.04 6.47
CA LYS A 282 -8.58 13.28 6.46
C LYS A 282 -7.15 13.05 5.96
N SER A 283 -6.52 11.93 6.33
CA SER A 283 -5.13 11.62 5.93
C SER A 283 -5.03 11.36 4.42
N ILE A 284 -5.94 10.55 3.87
CA ILE A 284 -5.93 10.27 2.43
C ILE A 284 -6.38 11.50 1.65
N SER A 285 -7.46 12.18 2.06
CA SER A 285 -7.92 13.40 1.39
C SER A 285 -6.84 14.48 1.37
N SER A 286 -6.17 14.72 2.49
CA SER A 286 -5.09 15.72 2.57
C SER A 286 -3.93 15.40 1.63
N LEU A 287 -3.60 14.13 1.42
CA LEU A 287 -2.54 13.73 0.50
C LEU A 287 -2.98 13.84 -0.97
N LEU A 288 -4.22 13.48 -1.26
CA LEU A 288 -4.82 13.65 -2.59
C LEU A 288 -4.91 15.12 -2.98
N ASP A 289 -5.38 15.98 -2.07
CA ASP A 289 -5.44 17.43 -2.25
C ASP A 289 -4.04 18.04 -2.38
N GLY A 290 -3.08 17.55 -1.60
CA GLY A 290 -1.67 17.91 -1.70
C GLY A 290 -1.05 17.56 -3.06
N ASN A 291 -1.42 16.44 -3.67
CA ASN A 291 -0.91 16.06 -4.99
C ASN A 291 -1.66 16.72 -6.15
N LEU A 292 -2.97 16.98 -6.01
CA LEU A 292 -3.75 17.76 -6.99
C LEU A 292 -3.35 19.24 -6.99
N SER A 293 -3.02 19.82 -5.84
CA SER A 293 -2.51 21.20 -5.76
C SER A 293 -1.14 21.36 -6.42
N LYS A 294 -0.25 20.36 -6.32
CA LYS A 294 1.02 20.30 -7.08
C LYS A 294 0.83 20.24 -8.61
N GLN A 295 -0.36 19.85 -9.09
CA GLN A 295 -0.68 19.79 -10.52
C GLN A 295 -1.15 21.13 -11.11
N ARG A 296 -1.59 22.09 -10.28
CA ARG A 296 -2.05 23.41 -10.78
C ARG A 296 -0.98 24.15 -11.60
N PRO A 297 0.31 24.18 -11.21
CA PRO A 297 1.37 24.81 -12.02
C PRO A 297 1.67 24.05 -13.33
N LEU A 298 1.50 22.73 -13.35
CA LEU A 298 1.73 21.90 -14.53
C LEU A 298 0.63 22.07 -15.60
N ARG A 299 -0.59 22.45 -15.19
CA ARG A 299 -1.67 22.85 -16.12
C ARG A 299 -1.34 24.13 -16.90
N THR A 300 -0.59 25.06 -16.31
CA THR A 300 -0.12 26.28 -16.99
C THR A 300 0.89 25.97 -18.10
N ILE A 301 1.75 24.95 -17.93
CA ILE A 301 2.68 24.47 -18.98
C ILE A 301 1.92 23.75 -20.13
N SER A 302 0.63 23.44 -19.94
CA SER A 302 -0.24 22.86 -20.97
C SER A 302 -0.93 23.92 -21.84
N MET A 303 -0.83 25.22 -21.51
CA MET A 303 -1.49 26.30 -22.27
C MET A 303 -0.55 27.20 -23.08
N ASP A 304 0.77 26.94 -23.01
CA ASP A 304 1.79 27.48 -23.92
C ASP A 304 2.45 26.33 -24.71
#